data_AF-A0A2M7DSW9-F1
#
_entry.id   AF-A0A2M7DSW9-F1
#
_cell.length_a   1.000
_cell.length_b   1.000
_cell.length_c   1.000
_cell.angle_alpha   90.00
_cell.angle_beta   90.00
_cell.angle_gamma   90.00
#
_symmetry.space_group_name_H-M   'P 1'
#
loop_
_entity.id
_entity.type
_entity.pdbx_description
1 polymer ?
#
loop_
_entity_poly.entity_id
_entity_poly.type
_entity_poly.pdbx_seq_one_letter_code
_entity_poly.pdbx_strand_id
1 'polypeptide(L)'
;ELKKLPNFVLLGIDAPVSLRFKRSLKRKRAGDDKSLREFILKENRERSTFRTHQQLELCLKKADKKLINNGSIKELQKKVERTLKSI
;
A
#
# COMPACT_ATOMS: atom_id res chain seq x y z
N GLU A 1 11.83 4.05 17.79
CA GLU A 1 11.47 4.49 16.42
C GLU A 1 12.16 3.56 15.42
N LEU A 2 11.43 2.98 14.46
CA LEU A 2 11.97 1.95 13.53
C LEU A 2 13.16 2.46 12.71
N LYS A 3 13.14 3.74 12.30
CA LYS A 3 14.23 4.39 11.55
C LYS A 3 15.55 4.49 12.30
N LYS A 4 15.56 4.28 13.62
CA LYS A 4 16.79 4.26 14.44
C LYS A 4 17.47 2.88 14.47
N LEU A 5 16.81 1.85 13.95
CA LEU A 5 17.38 0.51 13.90
C LEU A 5 18.43 0.44 12.79
N PRO A 6 19.60 -0.18 13.05
CA PRO A 6 20.61 -0.38 12.02
C PRO A 6 20.03 -1.22 10.87
N ASN A 7 20.37 -0.84 9.64
CA ASN A 7 19.95 -1.52 8.41
C ASN A 7 18.42 -1.62 8.21
N PHE A 8 17.63 -0.78 8.88
CA PHE A 8 16.19 -0.73 8.64
C PHE A 8 15.86 -0.06 7.30
N VAL A 9 15.01 -0.71 6.52
CA VAL A 9 14.45 -0.17 5.27
C VAL A 9 12.93 -0.30 5.28
N LEU A 10 12.24 0.81 5.05
CA LEU A 10 10.79 0.85 4.87
C LEU A 10 10.45 0.82 3.38
N LEU A 11 9.90 -0.31 2.93
CA LEU A 11 9.42 -0.49 1.57
C LEU A 11 7.92 -0.16 1.48
N GLY A 12 7.56 0.89 0.75
CA GLY A 12 6.17 1.26 0.48
C GLY A 12 5.63 0.53 -0.74
N ILE A 13 4.49 -0.15 -0.62
CA ILE A 13 3.83 -0.82 -1.76
C ILE A 13 2.48 -0.16 -1.99
N ASP A 14 2.23 0.28 -3.23
CA ASP A 14 0.95 0.87 -3.64
C ASP A 14 0.48 0.27 -4.98
N ALA A 15 -0.75 0.58 -5.41
CA ALA A 15 -1.32 0.15 -6.69
C ALA A 15 -2.40 1.15 -7.13
N PRO A 16 -2.81 1.20 -8.41
CA PRO A 16 -3.95 2.05 -8.81
C PRO A 16 -5.23 1.70 -8.04
N VAL A 17 -6.02 2.71 -7.66
CA VAL A 17 -7.26 2.55 -6.86
C VAL A 17 -8.24 1.56 -7.49
N SER A 18 -8.42 1.62 -8.80
CA SER A 18 -9.30 0.71 -9.55
C SER A 18 -8.84 -0.75 -9.44
N LEU A 19 -7.54 -0.99 -9.39
CA LEU A 19 -6.98 -2.34 -9.21
C LEU A 19 -7.11 -2.82 -7.77
N ARG A 20 -6.89 -1.93 -6.78
CA ARG A 20 -7.11 -2.25 -5.36
C ARG A 20 -8.58 -2.62 -5.11
N PHE A 21 -9.52 -1.85 -5.64
CA PHE A 21 -10.95 -2.15 -5.56
C PHE A 21 -11.30 -3.50 -6.19
N LYS A 22 -10.85 -3.76 -7.43
CA LYS A 22 -11.06 -5.06 -8.11
C LYS A 22 -10.51 -6.24 -7.29
N ARG A 23 -9.34 -6.08 -6.66
CA ARG A 23 -8.74 -7.10 -5.78
C ARG A 23 -9.52 -7.26 -4.48
N SER A 24 -10.03 -6.18 -3.91
CA SER A 24 -10.89 -6.19 -2.72
C SER A 24 -12.18 -6.97 -2.99
N LEU A 25 -12.88 -6.68 -4.09
CA LEU A 25 -14.09 -7.42 -4.47
C LEU A 25 -13.83 -8.93 -4.63
N LYS A 26 -12.69 -9.31 -5.22
CA LYS A 26 -12.30 -10.72 -5.37
C LYS A 26 -12.02 -11.41 -4.03
N ARG A 27 -11.53 -10.66 -3.03
CA ARG A 27 -11.22 -11.18 -1.70
C ARG A 27 -12.48 -11.51 -0.89
N LYS A 28 -13.62 -10.85 -1.17
CA LYS A 28 -14.92 -11.07 -0.52
C LYS A 28 -14.86 -11.03 1.01
N ARG A 29 -14.08 -10.11 1.59
CA ARG A 29 -13.98 -10.00 3.05
C ARG A 29 -15.20 -9.25 3.61
N ALA A 30 -15.69 -9.65 4.78
CA ALA A 30 -16.67 -8.86 5.52
C ALA A 30 -16.13 -7.45 5.78
N GLY A 31 -16.88 -6.42 5.38
CA GLY A 31 -16.47 -5.01 5.45
C GLY A 31 -15.71 -4.48 4.23
N ASP A 32 -15.58 -5.26 3.15
CA ASP A 32 -15.19 -4.74 1.85
C ASP A 32 -16.37 -3.96 1.21
N ASP A 33 -16.06 -2.82 0.61
CA ASP A 33 -17.05 -1.89 0.06
C ASP A 33 -17.76 -2.48 -1.17
N LYS A 34 -19.05 -2.15 -1.34
CA LYS A 34 -19.88 -2.69 -2.44
C LYS A 34 -19.72 -1.87 -3.72
N SER A 35 -19.28 -0.61 -3.60
CA SER A 35 -19.05 0.30 -4.72
C SER A 35 -17.65 0.90 -4.71
N LEU A 36 -17.18 1.31 -5.90
CA LEU A 36 -15.90 2.01 -6.03
C LEU A 36 -15.89 3.33 -5.25
N ARG A 37 -17.04 4.01 -5.15
CA ARG A 37 -17.17 5.28 -4.43
C ARG A 37 -16.96 5.09 -2.93
N GLU A 38 -17.63 4.12 -2.32
CA GLU A 38 -17.45 3.77 -0.90
C GLU A 38 -15.99 3.38 -0.62
N PHE A 39 -15.40 2.58 -1.51
CA PHE A 39 -13.99 2.20 -1.43
C PHE A 39 -13.05 3.41 -1.41
N ILE A 40 -13.25 4.35 -2.35
CA ILE A 40 -12.46 5.59 -2.40
C ILE A 40 -12.64 6.42 -1.13
N LEU A 41 -13.87 6.56 -0.62
CA LEU A 41 -14.14 7.33 0.61
C LEU A 41 -13.42 6.71 1.82
N LYS A 42 -13.47 5.39 1.95
CA LYS A 42 -12.76 4.66 3.00
C LYS A 42 -11.25 4.81 2.87
N GLU A 43 -10.69 4.61 1.69
CA GLU A 43 -9.25 4.77 1.47
C GLU A 43 -8.78 6.21 1.71
N ASN A 44 -9.57 7.22 1.35
CA ASN A 44 -9.26 8.62 1.63
C ASN A 44 -9.23 8.89 3.13
N ARG A 45 -10.16 8.30 3.90
CA ARG A 45 -10.13 8.37 5.36
C ARG A 45 -8.86 7.75 5.93
N GLU A 46 -8.49 6.55 5.47
CA GLU A 46 -7.27 5.85 5.90
C GLU A 46 -5.99 6.58 5.50
N ARG A 47 -5.99 7.27 4.34
CA ARG A 47 -4.87 8.08 3.85
C ARG A 47 -4.77 9.47 4.47
N SER A 48 -5.83 9.95 5.12
CA SER A 48 -5.85 11.29 5.71
C SER A 48 -4.78 11.46 6.80
N THR A 49 -4.42 12.70 7.09
CA THR A 49 -3.43 13.04 8.12
C THR A 49 -4.01 13.12 9.52
N PHE A 50 -5.31 12.86 9.71
CA PHE A 50 -5.95 12.86 11.02
C PHE A 50 -5.32 11.83 11.95
N ARG A 51 -5.00 12.24 13.18
CA ARG A 51 -4.24 11.45 14.17
C ARG A 51 -4.90 10.12 14.55
N THR A 52 -6.22 10.02 14.45
CA THR A 52 -6.99 8.79 14.77
C THR A 52 -7.21 7.90 13.55
N HIS A 53 -6.80 8.33 12.36
CA HIS A 53 -6.86 7.52 11.14
C HIS A 53 -5.52 6.81 10.91
N GLN A 54 -5.47 5.93 9.91
CA GLN A 54 -4.30 5.10 9.66
C GLN A 54 -3.09 5.89 9.13
N GLN A 55 -3.30 7.10 8.61
CA GLN A 55 -2.26 7.98 8.08
C GLN A 55 -1.37 7.30 7.02
N LEU A 56 -1.97 6.47 6.16
CA LEU A 56 -1.24 5.68 5.15
C LEU A 56 -0.38 6.55 4.22
N GLU A 57 -0.82 7.76 3.92
CA GLU A 57 -0.06 8.71 3.11
C GLU A 57 1.24 9.15 3.80
N LEU A 58 1.22 9.35 5.12
CA LEU A 58 2.42 9.69 5.89
C LEU A 58 3.40 8.50 5.95
N CYS A 59 2.87 7.28 6.13
CA CYS A 59 3.68 6.05 6.09
C CYS A 59 4.35 5.86 4.72
N LEU A 60 3.60 6.03 3.63
CA LEU A 60 4.15 5.97 2.28
C LEU A 60 5.20 7.06 2.05
N LYS A 61 4.98 8.30 2.50
CA LYS A 61 5.97 9.38 2.40
C LYS A 61 7.28 9.08 3.15
N LYS A 62 7.24 8.31 4.23
CA LYS A 62 8.43 7.88 5.01
C LYS A 62 9.19 6.69 4.41
N ALA A 63 8.65 6.03 3.38
CA ALA A 63 9.26 4.86 2.76
C ALA A 63 10.57 5.24 2.04
N ASP A 64 11.61 4.42 2.22
CA ASP A 64 12.92 4.59 1.59
C ASP A 64 12.88 4.22 0.10
N LYS A 65 12.06 3.22 -0.24
CA LYS A 65 11.79 2.80 -1.61
C LYS A 65 10.28 2.57 -1.76
N LYS A 66 9.75 2.81 -2.97
CA LYS A 66 8.33 2.63 -3.30
C LYS A 66 8.16 1.74 -4.51
N LEU A 67 7.21 0.81 -4.46
CA LEU A 67 6.85 -0.08 -5.54
C LEU A 67 5.39 0.05 -5.91
N ILE A 68 5.11 0.10 -7.20
CA ILE A 68 3.74 0.03 -7.74
C ILE A 68 3.42 -1.41 -8.14
N ASN A 69 2.51 -2.04 -7.41
CA ASN A 69 1.92 -3.35 -7.65
C ASN A 69 0.72 -3.25 -8.61
N ASN A 70 1.00 -2.88 -9.85
CA ASN A 70 0.03 -2.79 -10.94
C ASN A 70 -0.01 -4.03 -11.87
N GLY A 71 0.80 -5.05 -11.59
CA GLY A 71 0.95 -6.24 -12.44
C GLY A 71 0.52 -7.54 -11.76
N SER A 72 1.00 -8.64 -12.34
CA SER A 72 0.92 -9.99 -11.81
C SER A 72 1.77 -10.19 -10.55
N ILE A 73 1.52 -11.29 -9.84
CA ILE A 73 2.33 -11.68 -8.67
C ILE A 73 3.81 -11.90 -9.06
N LYS A 74 4.08 -12.47 -10.24
CA LYS A 74 5.44 -12.69 -10.75
C LYS A 74 6.18 -11.38 -10.99
N GLU A 75 5.50 -10.35 -11.49
CA GLU A 75 6.10 -9.02 -11.68
C GLU A 75 6.37 -8.34 -10.34
N LEU A 76 5.47 -8.47 -9.35
CA LEU A 76 5.71 -7.96 -8.01
C LEU A 76 6.91 -8.65 -7.36
N GLN A 77 7.02 -9.98 -7.46
CA GLN A 77 8.16 -10.76 -6.95
C GLN A 77 9.47 -10.24 -7.54
N LYS A 78 9.56 -10.10 -8.87
CA LYS A 78 10.75 -9.54 -9.55
C LYS A 78 11.08 -8.12 -9.07
N LYS A 79 10.09 -7.26 -8.86
CA LYS A 79 10.28 -5.89 -8.35
C LYS A 79 10.83 -5.90 -6.91
N VAL A 80 10.29 -6.76 -6.05
CA VAL A 80 10.74 -6.92 -4.66
C VAL A 80 12.16 -7.47 -4.63
N GLU A 81 12.47 -8.53 -5.37
CA GLU A 81 13.82 -9.11 -5.44
C GLU A 81 14.88 -8.09 -5.90
N ARG A 82 14.58 -7.34 -6.96
CA ARG A 82 15.47 -6.25 -7.43
C ARG A 82 15.68 -5.18 -6.37
N THR A 83 14.63 -4.87 -5.61
CA THR A 83 14.70 -3.88 -4.53
C THR A 83 15.58 -4.37 -3.40
N LEU A 84 15.39 -5.62 -2.96
CA LEU A 84 16.19 -6.25 -1.90
C LEU A 84 17.66 -6.38 -2.27
N LYS A 85 17.99 -6.66 -3.54
CA LYS A 85 19.39 -6.69 -4.02
C LYS A 85 20.07 -5.32 -4.10
N SER A 86 19.29 -4.23 -3.99
CA SER A 86 19.77 -2.84 -4.09
C SER A 86 19.85 -2.12 -2.74
N ILE A 87 19.71 -2.89 -1.66
CA ILE A 87 19.82 -2.48 -0.25
C ILE A 87 21.05 -3.18 0.30
#